data_AF-A0A420HGW5-F1
#
_entry.id   AF-A0A420HGW5-F1
#
_cell.length_a   1.000
_cell.length_b   1.000
_cell.length_c   1.000
_cell.angle_alpha   90.00
_cell.angle_beta   90.00
_cell.angle_gamma   90.00
#
_symmetry.space_group_name_H-M   'P 1'
#
loop_
_entity.id
_entity.type
_entity.pdbx_description
1 polymer ?
#
loop_
_entity_poly.entity_id
_entity_poly.type
_entity_poly.pdbx_seq_one_letter_code
_entity_poly.pdbx_strand_id
1 'polypeptide(L)'
;MNDNDDYHANKGPKVIAIIIIFPSIALVAVILRLFTRIKLIHYHAIDDWIAVVALLFSIATSVFFALQVENGMGRHYRYLTHEEGVNFYKTLYLSIIIYNVSLLFIKFSILLQYLRVATNKKVRLACYLVMLFTIVYGIEAFFTGVFHCWPISRFWGDKDTGKCINKPILWFLNSGLNITNDLLLLVLPIFILRASSLPRKQKVSICLILSLGGFAAIVSIWRLYALFIVSISNDISWDIAEMAIWSCIELNVGITCACLSTLKPLTCHFIPFIFRIWSSGSFGQHTCVRGARGSENESQKLDVENHAKNGRSMQETLNEGYCPREKQINHPGLDTQISENRKGLVFSQLPNYPALVVVGTNQYS
;
A
#
# COMPACT_ATOMS: atom_id res chain seq x y z
N MET A 1 30.53 -33.88 16.74
CA MET A 1 29.35 -33.06 17.05
C MET A 1 28.58 -33.82 18.10
N ASN A 2 28.28 -33.23 19.26
CA ASN A 2 27.57 -33.91 20.35
C ASN A 2 26.08 -34.00 20.01
N ASP A 3 25.55 -35.21 19.82
CA ASP A 3 24.12 -35.47 19.53
C ASP A 3 23.16 -34.85 20.58
N ASN A 4 23.64 -34.61 21.81
CA ASN A 4 22.84 -34.02 22.89
C ASN A 4 22.57 -32.52 22.71
N ASP A 5 23.46 -31.77 22.05
CA ASP A 5 23.25 -30.34 21.78
C ASP A 5 22.25 -30.16 20.62
N ASP A 6 22.24 -31.08 19.66
CA ASP A 6 21.30 -31.07 18.52
C ASP A 6 19.88 -31.50 18.92
N TYR A 7 19.72 -32.33 19.96
CA TYR A 7 18.39 -32.73 20.46
C TYR A 7 17.58 -31.57 21.05
N HIS A 8 18.25 -30.63 21.73
CA HIS A 8 17.61 -29.46 22.33
C HIS A 8 17.51 -28.25 21.38
N ALA A 9 18.12 -28.34 20.21
CA ALA A 9 18.07 -27.29 19.22
C ALA A 9 16.61 -27.13 18.72
N ASN A 10 16.03 -25.95 18.93
CA ASN A 10 14.65 -25.65 18.52
C ASN A 10 14.55 -24.23 17.96
N LYS A 11 14.20 -24.11 16.68
CA LYS A 11 13.94 -22.82 16.01
C LYS A 11 12.51 -22.29 16.25
N GLY A 12 11.60 -23.14 16.74
CA GLY A 12 10.18 -22.84 16.97
C GLY A 12 9.90 -21.52 17.69
N PRO A 13 10.51 -21.23 18.87
CA PRO A 13 10.26 -19.97 19.58
C PRO A 13 10.59 -18.72 18.76
N LYS A 14 11.62 -18.78 17.90
CA LYS A 14 11.98 -17.68 17.00
C LYS A 14 10.91 -17.47 15.94
N VAL A 15 10.38 -18.56 15.37
CA VAL A 15 9.26 -18.49 14.40
C VAL A 15 8.04 -17.85 15.06
N ILE A 16 7.64 -18.33 16.25
CA ILE A 16 6.47 -17.82 16.98
C ILE A 16 6.57 -16.32 17.24
N ALA A 17 7.74 -15.83 17.67
CA ALA A 17 7.94 -14.40 17.89
C ALA A 17 7.68 -13.58 16.61
N ILE A 18 8.18 -14.04 15.47
CA ILE A 18 8.08 -13.32 14.19
C ILE A 18 6.64 -13.34 13.65
N ILE A 19 5.95 -14.48 13.71
CA ILE A 19 4.56 -14.61 13.23
C ILE A 19 3.55 -13.87 14.10
N ILE A 20 3.94 -13.39 15.29
CA ILE A 20 3.11 -12.49 16.11
C ILE A 20 3.43 -11.03 15.78
N ILE A 21 4.72 -10.66 15.76
CA ILE A 21 5.15 -9.26 15.61
C ILE A 21 4.76 -8.69 14.24
N PHE A 22 5.07 -9.39 13.15
CA PHE A 22 4.88 -8.85 11.80
C PHE A 22 3.40 -8.69 11.40
N PRO A 23 2.52 -9.68 11.63
CA PRO A 23 1.09 -9.50 11.41
C PRO A 23 0.46 -8.43 12.30
N SER A 24 0.95 -8.23 13.52
CA SER A 24 0.47 -7.15 14.39
C SER A 24 0.78 -5.77 13.78
N ILE A 25 1.98 -5.59 13.23
CA ILE A 25 2.34 -4.36 12.49
C ILE A 25 1.44 -4.18 11.26
N ALA A 26 1.22 -5.25 10.50
CA ALA A 26 0.35 -5.21 9.32
C ALA A 26 -1.11 -4.89 9.68
N LEU A 27 -1.62 -5.44 10.80
CA LEU A 27 -2.96 -5.16 11.32
C LEU A 27 -3.12 -3.67 11.66
N VAL A 28 -2.17 -3.09 12.40
CA VAL A 28 -2.17 -1.66 12.71
C VAL A 28 -2.15 -0.81 11.43
N ALA A 29 -1.34 -1.19 10.44
CA ALA A 29 -1.26 -0.49 9.16
C ALA A 29 -2.58 -0.52 8.38
N VAL A 30 -3.28 -1.66 8.36
CA VAL A 30 -4.59 -1.81 7.71
C VAL A 30 -5.67 -1.03 8.45
N ILE A 31 -5.69 -1.05 9.79
CA ILE A 31 -6.63 -0.24 10.59
C ILE A 31 -6.43 1.25 10.28
N LEU A 32 -5.17 1.71 10.26
CA LEU A 32 -4.86 3.10 9.95
C LEU A 32 -5.28 3.46 8.52
N ARG A 33 -5.07 2.56 7.56
CA ARG A 33 -5.54 2.72 6.18
C ARG A 33 -7.06 2.88 6.12
N LEU A 34 -7.82 2.01 6.78
CA LEU A 34 -9.29 2.08 6.81
C LEU A 34 -9.78 3.37 7.48
N PHE A 35 -9.19 3.74 8.62
CA PHE A 35 -9.50 5.00 9.30
C PHE A 35 -9.32 6.19 8.36
N THR A 36 -8.21 6.23 7.63
CA THR A 36 -7.91 7.30 6.65
C THR A 36 -8.97 7.38 5.56
N ARG A 37 -9.32 6.24 4.97
CA ARG A 37 -10.24 6.18 3.83
C ARG A 37 -11.68 6.52 4.22
N ILE A 38 -12.13 5.98 5.34
CA ILE A 38 -13.50 6.13 5.83
C ILE A 38 -13.72 7.51 6.46
N LYS A 39 -12.78 7.98 7.30
CA LYS A 39 -12.97 9.20 8.11
C LYS A 39 -12.35 10.46 7.51
N LEU A 40 -11.25 10.38 6.77
CA LEU A 40 -10.58 11.57 6.23
C LEU A 40 -10.91 11.82 4.76
N ILE A 41 -10.99 10.75 3.96
CA ILE A 41 -11.21 10.85 2.50
C ILE A 41 -12.70 10.65 2.14
N HIS A 42 -13.49 10.03 3.03
CA HIS A 42 -14.90 9.69 2.81
C HIS A 42 -15.15 8.93 1.49
N TYR A 43 -14.22 8.05 1.12
CA TYR A 43 -14.28 7.29 -0.13
C TYR A 43 -13.95 5.82 0.13
N HIS A 44 -14.93 4.95 -0.11
CA HIS A 44 -14.78 3.50 0.02
C HIS A 44 -14.34 2.93 -1.31
N ALA A 45 -13.17 2.32 -1.32
CA ALA A 45 -12.63 1.77 -2.52
C ALA A 45 -12.43 0.25 -2.41
N ILE A 46 -12.62 -0.46 -3.52
CA ILE A 46 -12.49 -1.93 -3.58
C ILE A 46 -11.09 -2.37 -3.14
N ASP A 47 -10.05 -1.56 -3.40
CA ASP A 47 -8.67 -1.83 -2.98
C ASP A 47 -8.49 -1.93 -1.45
N ASP A 48 -9.33 -1.24 -0.67
CA ASP A 48 -9.28 -1.28 0.79
C ASP A 48 -9.80 -2.63 1.32
N TRP A 49 -10.89 -3.15 0.77
CA TRP A 49 -11.42 -4.47 1.13
C TRP A 49 -10.48 -5.60 0.72
N ILE A 50 -9.83 -5.47 -0.45
CA ILE A 50 -8.83 -6.45 -0.88
C ILE A 50 -7.64 -6.49 0.10
N ALA A 51 -7.21 -5.35 0.64
CA ALA A 51 -6.15 -5.32 1.65
C ALA A 51 -6.58 -5.98 2.98
N VAL A 52 -7.84 -5.83 3.38
CA VAL A 52 -8.40 -6.51 4.57
C VAL A 52 -8.45 -8.03 4.34
N VAL A 53 -8.86 -8.47 3.16
CA VAL A 53 -8.86 -9.89 2.80
C VAL A 53 -7.43 -10.45 2.82
N ALA A 54 -6.45 -9.73 2.27
CA ALA A 54 -5.04 -10.13 2.35
C ALA A 54 -4.56 -10.26 3.80
N LEU A 55 -4.93 -9.33 4.68
CA LEU A 55 -4.59 -9.41 6.11
C LEU A 55 -5.21 -10.66 6.76
N LEU A 56 -6.47 -10.97 6.46
CA LEU A 56 -7.13 -12.15 7.00
C LEU A 56 -6.38 -13.44 6.61
N PHE A 57 -5.99 -13.56 5.34
CA PHE A 57 -5.17 -14.69 4.87
C PHE A 57 -3.75 -14.68 5.46
N SER A 58 -3.16 -13.50 5.73
CA SER A 58 -1.88 -13.40 6.44
C SER A 58 -1.98 -13.94 7.88
N ILE A 59 -3.03 -13.56 8.61
CA ILE A 59 -3.28 -14.07 9.97
C ILE A 59 -3.51 -15.58 9.92
N ALA A 60 -4.30 -16.07 8.97
CA ALA A 60 -4.50 -17.51 8.78
C ALA A 60 -3.16 -18.22 8.52
N THR A 61 -2.30 -17.66 7.66
CA THR A 61 -0.96 -18.20 7.40
C THR A 61 -0.12 -18.31 8.68
N SER A 62 -0.14 -17.27 9.52
CA SER A 62 0.54 -17.29 10.82
C SER A 62 -0.02 -18.36 11.76
N VAL A 63 -1.34 -18.58 11.80
CA VAL A 63 -1.94 -19.66 12.60
C VAL A 63 -1.43 -21.03 12.12
N PHE A 64 -1.37 -21.27 10.81
CA PHE A 64 -0.83 -22.52 10.28
C PHE A 64 0.68 -22.67 10.52
N PHE A 65 1.45 -21.58 10.58
CA PHE A 65 2.85 -21.64 11.01
C PHE A 65 2.97 -21.98 12.49
N ALA A 66 2.10 -21.46 13.37
CA ALA A 66 2.09 -21.84 14.77
C ALA A 66 1.78 -23.34 14.95
N LEU A 67 0.77 -23.86 14.24
CA LEU A 67 0.47 -25.29 14.23
C LEU A 67 1.63 -26.14 13.68
N GLN A 68 2.38 -25.64 12.69
CA GLN A 68 3.57 -26.33 12.19
C GLN A 68 4.67 -26.39 13.26
N VAL A 69 4.90 -25.31 14.02
CA VAL A 69 5.86 -25.32 15.14
C VAL A 69 5.48 -26.38 16.18
N GLU A 70 4.20 -26.47 16.55
CA GLU A 70 3.71 -27.49 17.47
C GLU A 70 3.97 -28.90 16.91
N ASN A 71 3.70 -29.12 15.63
CA ASN A 71 3.94 -30.40 14.95
C ASN A 71 5.41 -30.66 14.54
N GLY A 72 6.35 -29.86 15.02
CA GLY A 72 7.79 -30.15 14.90
C GLY A 72 8.58 -29.34 13.88
N MET A 73 8.01 -28.24 13.36
CA MET A 73 8.79 -27.26 12.61
C MET A 73 9.87 -26.62 13.49
N GLY A 74 11.11 -26.66 13.02
CA GLY A 74 12.27 -26.18 13.75
C GLY A 74 12.85 -27.20 14.73
N ARG A 75 12.42 -28.47 14.68
CA ARG A 75 13.06 -29.64 15.30
C ARG A 75 13.59 -30.59 14.20
N HIS A 76 14.64 -31.36 14.46
CA HIS A 76 15.13 -32.33 13.48
C HIS A 76 14.12 -33.45 13.25
N TYR A 77 13.90 -33.83 11.97
CA TYR A 77 12.85 -34.78 11.56
C TYR A 77 13.00 -36.15 12.26
N ARG A 78 14.24 -36.57 12.55
CA ARG A 78 14.55 -37.84 13.23
C ARG A 78 13.92 -37.96 14.62
N TYR A 79 13.62 -36.85 15.29
CA TYR A 79 13.06 -36.82 16.64
C TYR A 79 11.54 -36.60 16.66
N LEU A 80 10.88 -36.52 15.49
CA LEU A 80 9.43 -36.41 15.40
C LEU A 80 8.77 -37.80 15.41
N THR A 81 7.63 -37.88 16.08
CA THR A 81 6.74 -39.03 15.97
C THR A 81 6.09 -39.09 14.59
N HIS A 82 5.59 -40.27 14.18
CA HIS A 82 4.94 -40.43 12.89
C HIS A 82 3.68 -39.53 12.76
N GLU A 83 2.90 -39.39 13.83
CA GLU A 83 1.71 -38.54 13.87
C GLU A 83 2.06 -37.05 13.74
N GLU A 84 3.08 -36.57 14.46
CA GLU A 84 3.61 -35.21 14.30
C GLU A 84 4.06 -34.94 12.86
N GLY A 85 4.75 -35.91 12.24
CA GLY A 85 5.18 -35.80 10.85
C GLY A 85 4.02 -35.67 9.85
N VAL A 86 2.98 -36.50 10.00
CA VAL A 86 1.78 -36.43 9.13
C VAL A 86 1.06 -35.09 9.29
N ASN A 87 0.87 -34.63 10.54
CA ASN A 87 0.21 -33.35 10.82
C ASN A 87 1.04 -32.15 10.35
N PHE A 88 2.37 -32.24 10.47
CA PHE A 88 3.29 -31.26 9.92
C PHE A 88 3.12 -31.10 8.40
N TYR A 89 3.09 -32.20 7.63
CA TYR A 89 2.87 -32.10 6.19
C TYR A 89 1.47 -31.58 5.82
N LYS A 90 0.42 -31.97 6.57
CA LYS A 90 -0.95 -31.44 6.33
C LYS A 90 -1.02 -29.92 6.56
N THR A 91 -0.44 -29.44 7.66
CA THR A 91 -0.43 -28.00 7.99
C THR A 91 0.47 -27.21 7.05
N LEU A 92 1.59 -27.79 6.61
CA LEU A 92 2.47 -27.23 5.58
C LEU A 92 1.74 -27.04 4.25
N TYR A 93 1.02 -28.07 3.79
CA TYR A 93 0.22 -28.00 2.56
C TYR A 93 -0.80 -26.85 2.59
N LEU A 94 -1.57 -26.75 3.68
CA LEU A 94 -2.55 -25.66 3.84
C LEU A 94 -1.89 -24.28 3.91
N SER A 95 -0.75 -24.18 4.61
CA SER A 95 -0.03 -22.91 4.74
C SER A 95 0.46 -22.38 3.38
N ILE A 96 0.92 -23.27 2.48
CA ILE A 96 1.37 -22.89 1.14
C ILE A 96 0.23 -22.26 0.34
N ILE A 97 -0.96 -22.87 0.35
CA ILE A 97 -2.12 -22.38 -0.41
C ILE A 97 -2.55 -21.00 0.12
N ILE A 98 -2.73 -20.90 1.44
CA ILE A 98 -3.21 -19.67 2.10
C ILE A 98 -2.22 -18.53 1.92
N TYR A 99 -0.91 -18.83 2.04
CA TYR A 99 0.15 -17.87 1.79
C TYR A 99 0.13 -17.33 0.36
N ASN A 100 0.04 -18.20 -0.65
CA ASN A 100 -0.03 -17.78 -2.06
C ASN A 100 -1.27 -16.93 -2.33
N VAL A 101 -2.43 -17.33 -1.81
CA VAL A 101 -3.67 -16.55 -1.94
C VAL A 101 -3.51 -15.16 -1.30
N SER A 102 -2.88 -15.08 -0.13
CA SER A 102 -2.60 -13.81 0.55
C SER A 102 -1.69 -12.90 -0.29
N LEU A 103 -0.59 -13.46 -0.85
CA LEU A 103 0.33 -12.75 -1.74
C LEU A 103 -0.38 -12.19 -2.98
N LEU A 104 -1.32 -12.92 -3.55
CA LEU A 104 -2.08 -12.45 -4.71
C LEU A 104 -2.95 -11.25 -4.33
N PHE A 105 -3.74 -11.35 -3.26
CA PHE A 105 -4.60 -10.26 -2.84
C PHE A 105 -3.80 -8.99 -2.52
N ILE A 106 -2.64 -9.10 -1.86
CA ILE A 106 -1.84 -7.92 -1.59
C ILE A 106 -1.29 -7.27 -2.86
N LYS A 107 -0.80 -8.08 -3.82
CA LYS A 107 -0.32 -7.58 -5.12
C LYS A 107 -1.45 -6.91 -5.89
N PHE A 108 -2.65 -7.49 -5.92
CA PHE A 108 -3.83 -6.85 -6.52
C PHE A 108 -4.18 -5.52 -5.85
N SER A 109 -4.15 -5.43 -4.51
CA SER A 109 -4.41 -4.16 -3.82
C SER A 109 -3.41 -3.07 -4.24
N ILE A 110 -2.12 -3.40 -4.37
CA ILE A 110 -1.08 -2.46 -4.82
C ILE A 110 -1.32 -2.03 -6.27
N LEU A 111 -1.60 -2.96 -7.18
CA LEU A 111 -1.83 -2.64 -8.59
C LEU A 111 -3.07 -1.76 -8.79
N LEU A 112 -4.16 -2.02 -8.07
CA LEU A 112 -5.36 -1.19 -8.14
C LEU A 112 -5.09 0.23 -7.64
N GLN A 113 -4.27 0.38 -6.59
CA GLN A 113 -3.82 1.69 -6.13
C GLN A 113 -2.95 2.40 -7.17
N TYR A 114 -2.06 1.67 -7.86
CA TYR A 114 -1.24 2.25 -8.92
C TYR A 114 -2.07 2.69 -10.13
N LEU A 115 -3.05 1.88 -10.52
CA LEU A 115 -3.96 2.22 -11.61
C LEU A 115 -4.78 3.50 -11.31
N ARG A 116 -5.16 3.72 -10.05
CA ARG A 116 -5.83 4.96 -9.61
C ARG A 116 -4.91 6.18 -9.72
N VAL A 117 -3.62 6.02 -9.40
CA VAL A 117 -2.65 7.13 -9.41
C VAL A 117 -2.14 7.42 -10.83
N ALA A 118 -2.11 6.42 -11.71
CA ALA A 118 -1.61 6.56 -13.06
C ALA A 118 -2.53 7.43 -13.94
N THR A 119 -2.05 8.60 -14.35
CA THR A 119 -2.75 9.50 -15.28
C THR A 119 -2.41 9.21 -16.74
N ASN A 120 -1.18 8.76 -17.02
CA ASN A 120 -0.68 8.51 -18.36
C ASN A 120 -1.17 7.16 -18.92
N LYS A 121 -1.71 7.15 -20.15
CA LYS A 121 -2.19 5.94 -20.84
C LYS A 121 -1.14 4.83 -20.94
N LYS A 122 0.14 5.16 -21.19
CA LYS A 122 1.23 4.17 -21.27
C LYS A 122 1.49 3.49 -19.93
N VAL A 123 1.45 4.27 -18.85
CA VAL A 123 1.66 3.76 -17.48
C VAL A 123 0.46 2.92 -17.02
N ARG A 124 -0.77 3.32 -17.40
CA ARG A 124 -1.97 2.50 -17.16
C ARG A 124 -1.91 1.17 -17.92
N LEU A 125 -1.47 1.17 -19.18
CA LEU A 125 -1.25 -0.05 -19.95
C LEU A 125 -0.23 -0.97 -19.26
N ALA A 126 0.90 -0.43 -18.80
CA ALA A 126 1.87 -1.20 -18.03
C ALA A 126 1.27 -1.81 -16.75
N CYS A 127 0.43 -1.06 -16.01
CA CYS A 127 -0.27 -1.59 -14.85
C CYS A 127 -1.19 -2.78 -15.23
N TYR A 128 -1.94 -2.69 -16.33
CA TYR A 128 -2.79 -3.79 -16.79
C TYR A 128 -1.97 -5.02 -17.22
N LEU A 129 -0.81 -4.83 -17.86
CA LEU A 129 0.08 -5.94 -18.22
C LEU A 129 0.63 -6.66 -16.98
N VAL A 130 1.07 -5.92 -15.96
CA VAL A 130 1.52 -6.52 -14.69
C VAL A 130 0.35 -7.17 -13.95
N MET A 131 -0.86 -6.64 -14.08
CA MET A 131 -2.07 -7.24 -13.50
C MET A 131 -2.40 -8.57 -14.15
N LEU A 132 -2.34 -8.64 -15.48
CA LEU A 132 -2.51 -9.88 -16.23
C LEU A 132 -1.45 -10.90 -15.82
N PHE A 133 -0.18 -10.49 -15.73
CA PHE A 133 0.90 -11.35 -15.24
C PHE A 133 0.62 -11.87 -13.82
N THR A 134 0.13 -11.03 -12.93
CA THR A 134 -0.23 -11.41 -11.55
C THR A 134 -1.39 -12.40 -11.51
N ILE A 135 -2.40 -12.25 -12.37
CA ILE A 135 -3.52 -13.20 -12.49
C ILE A 135 -3.01 -14.55 -12.96
N VAL A 136 -2.20 -14.57 -14.03
CA VAL A 136 -1.66 -15.82 -14.61
C VAL A 136 -0.79 -16.54 -13.58
N TYR A 137 0.11 -15.81 -12.90
CA TYR A 137 0.90 -16.34 -11.79
C TYR A 137 0.01 -16.88 -10.66
N GLY A 138 -1.07 -16.18 -10.30
CA GLY A 138 -1.94 -16.62 -9.23
C GLY A 138 -2.74 -17.87 -9.54
N ILE A 139 -3.20 -18.00 -10.78
CA ILE A 139 -3.82 -19.22 -11.28
C ILE A 139 -2.81 -20.36 -11.23
N GLU A 140 -1.60 -20.15 -11.76
CA GLU A 140 -0.51 -21.13 -11.69
C GLU A 140 -0.24 -21.57 -10.25
N ALA A 141 0.04 -20.64 -9.34
CA ALA A 141 0.35 -20.90 -7.94
C ALA A 141 -0.78 -21.62 -7.19
N PHE A 142 -2.04 -21.33 -7.52
CA PHE A 142 -3.18 -22.02 -6.93
C PHE A 142 -3.25 -23.47 -7.41
N PHE A 143 -3.17 -23.70 -8.72
CA PHE A 143 -3.23 -25.05 -9.28
C PHE A 143 -2.02 -25.89 -8.88
N THR A 144 -0.80 -25.33 -8.92
CA THR A 144 0.42 -26.04 -8.49
C THR A 144 0.47 -26.25 -6.99
N GLY A 145 -0.12 -25.35 -6.21
CA GLY A 145 -0.31 -25.51 -4.76
C GLY A 145 -1.26 -26.66 -4.40
N VAL A 146 -2.43 -26.72 -5.05
CA VAL A 146 -3.46 -27.76 -4.79
C VAL A 146 -3.06 -29.12 -5.37
N PHE A 147 -2.59 -29.14 -6.62
CA PHE A 147 -2.26 -30.37 -7.37
C PHE A 147 -0.76 -30.69 -7.33
N HIS A 148 -0.13 -30.49 -6.17
CA HIS A 148 1.29 -30.78 -5.98
C HIS A 148 1.63 -32.27 -6.18
N CYS A 149 0.70 -33.14 -5.76
CA CYS A 149 0.77 -34.59 -5.87
C CYS A 149 -0.58 -35.16 -6.30
N TRP A 150 -0.57 -36.24 -7.08
CA TRP A 150 -1.75 -37.01 -7.43
C TRP A 150 -1.59 -38.47 -7.00
N PRO A 151 -2.41 -39.00 -6.08
CA PRO A 151 -3.43 -38.32 -5.27
C PRO A 151 -2.83 -37.40 -4.19
N ILE A 152 -3.62 -36.42 -3.71
CA ILE A 152 -3.20 -35.45 -2.69
C ILE A 152 -2.74 -36.14 -1.40
N SER A 153 -3.35 -37.28 -1.07
CA SER A 153 -3.01 -38.13 0.09
C SER A 153 -1.55 -38.60 0.11
N ARG A 154 -0.91 -38.66 -1.05
CA ARG A 154 0.52 -39.00 -1.18
C ARG A 154 1.43 -37.97 -0.52
N PHE A 155 0.96 -36.74 -0.30
CA PHE A 155 1.76 -35.67 0.29
C PHE A 155 2.17 -35.95 1.74
N TRP A 156 1.31 -36.61 2.52
CA TRP A 156 1.52 -36.84 3.95
C TRP A 156 1.78 -38.30 4.34
N GLY A 157 1.84 -39.24 3.39
CA GLY A 157 2.39 -40.58 3.67
C GLY A 157 1.64 -41.79 3.12
N ASP A 158 0.49 -41.62 2.45
CA ASP A 158 -0.23 -42.78 1.90
C ASP A 158 0.58 -43.45 0.79
N LYS A 159 0.82 -44.76 0.92
CA LYS A 159 1.74 -45.56 0.08
C LYS A 159 1.20 -45.94 -1.30
N ASP A 160 0.02 -45.47 -1.66
CA ASP A 160 -0.59 -45.76 -2.95
C ASP A 160 0.21 -45.20 -4.12
N THR A 161 0.06 -45.85 -5.29
CA THR A 161 0.73 -45.54 -6.56
C THR A 161 0.35 -44.16 -7.09
N GLY A 162 0.98 -43.11 -6.53
CA GLY A 162 0.82 -41.72 -6.93
C GLY A 162 2.11 -41.11 -7.48
N LYS A 163 1.98 -40.06 -8.30
CA LYS A 163 3.10 -39.25 -8.79
C LYS A 163 3.02 -37.85 -8.19
N CYS A 164 4.13 -37.36 -7.67
CA CYS A 164 4.31 -35.97 -7.27
C CYS A 164 5.15 -35.24 -8.31
N ILE A 165 4.86 -33.96 -8.52
CA ILE A 165 5.75 -33.09 -9.29
C ILE A 165 7.06 -32.94 -8.51
N ASN A 166 8.17 -32.74 -9.23
CA ASN A 166 9.46 -32.49 -8.62
C ASN A 166 9.40 -31.19 -7.78
N LYS A 167 9.34 -31.36 -6.45
CA LYS A 167 9.13 -30.29 -5.46
C LYS A 167 10.08 -29.10 -5.64
N PRO A 168 11.42 -29.29 -5.69
CA PRO A 168 12.32 -28.15 -5.84
C PRO A 168 12.09 -27.39 -7.14
N ILE A 169 11.90 -28.08 -8.27
CA ILE A 169 11.65 -27.40 -9.56
C ILE A 169 10.41 -26.50 -9.47
N LEU A 170 9.31 -27.02 -8.91
CA LEU A 170 8.07 -26.25 -8.75
C LEU A 170 8.27 -25.06 -7.81
N TRP A 171 8.94 -25.26 -6.66
CA TRP A 171 9.17 -24.18 -5.70
C TRP A 171 10.10 -23.08 -6.24
N PHE A 172 11.13 -23.44 -7.01
CA PHE A 172 12.03 -22.48 -7.65
C PHE A 172 11.31 -21.68 -8.74
N LEU A 173 10.48 -22.33 -9.56
CA LEU A 173 9.67 -21.65 -10.57
C LEU A 173 8.69 -20.67 -9.93
N ASN A 174 7.93 -21.12 -8.93
CA ASN A 174 6.97 -20.27 -8.23
C ASN A 174 7.66 -19.08 -7.53
N SER A 175 8.80 -19.32 -6.86
CA SER A 175 9.56 -18.27 -6.21
C SER A 175 10.16 -17.27 -7.21
N GLY A 176 10.65 -17.75 -8.35
CA GLY A 176 11.17 -16.89 -9.43
C GLY A 176 10.09 -16.01 -10.06
N LEU A 177 8.90 -16.55 -10.32
CA LEU A 177 7.75 -15.78 -10.79
C LEU A 177 7.29 -14.76 -9.75
N ASN A 178 7.28 -15.13 -8.47
CA ASN A 178 6.95 -14.22 -7.38
C ASN A 178 7.89 -13.02 -7.33
N ILE A 179 9.21 -13.27 -7.33
CA ILE A 179 10.25 -12.23 -7.33
C ILE A 179 10.12 -11.33 -8.57
N THR A 180 9.87 -11.93 -9.73
CA THR A 180 9.66 -11.17 -10.97
C THR A 180 8.48 -10.20 -10.82
N ASN A 181 7.38 -10.65 -10.22
CA ASN A 181 6.23 -9.80 -9.95
C ASN A 181 6.57 -8.66 -8.97
N ASP A 182 7.35 -8.95 -7.92
CA ASP A 182 7.79 -7.93 -6.95
C ASP A 182 8.70 -6.87 -7.58
N LEU A 183 9.59 -7.28 -8.49
CA LEU A 183 10.41 -6.35 -9.27
C LEU A 183 9.57 -5.49 -10.23
N LEU A 184 8.58 -6.06 -10.90
CA LEU A 184 7.65 -5.32 -11.74
C LEU A 184 6.87 -4.28 -10.93
N LEU A 185 6.40 -4.66 -9.74
CA LEU A 185 5.72 -3.77 -8.80
C LEU A 185 6.62 -2.64 -8.30
N LEU A 186 7.91 -2.91 -8.07
CA LEU A 186 8.90 -1.92 -7.67
C LEU A 186 9.17 -0.89 -8.77
N VAL A 187 9.21 -1.33 -10.03
CA VAL A 187 9.53 -0.47 -11.18
C VAL A 187 8.37 0.44 -11.60
N LEU A 188 7.12 -0.03 -11.48
CA LEU A 188 5.91 0.75 -11.82
C LEU A 188 5.85 2.17 -11.22
N PRO A 189 6.04 2.40 -9.91
CA PRO A 189 5.96 3.73 -9.31
C PRO A 189 7.04 4.69 -9.82
N ILE A 190 8.19 4.20 -10.30
CA ILE A 190 9.25 5.03 -10.89
C ILE A 190 8.75 5.64 -12.21
N PHE A 191 8.03 4.87 -13.03
CA PHE A 191 7.43 5.37 -14.26
C PHE A 191 6.27 6.34 -13.99
N ILE A 192 5.45 6.06 -12.97
CA ILE A 192 4.39 6.99 -12.53
C ILE A 192 4.99 8.33 -12.11
N LEU A 193 6.11 8.31 -11.38
CA LEU A 193 6.82 9.52 -10.91
C LEU A 193 7.39 10.35 -12.06
N ARG A 194 8.04 9.71 -13.04
CA ARG A 194 8.64 10.44 -14.18
C ARG A 194 7.60 11.13 -15.05
N ALA A 195 6.39 10.58 -15.13
CA ALA A 195 5.30 11.14 -15.92
C ALA A 195 4.55 12.28 -15.23
N SER A 196 4.75 12.53 -13.93
CA SER A 196 3.94 13.45 -13.14
C SER A 196 4.78 14.55 -12.47
N SER A 197 4.43 15.81 -12.73
CA SER A 197 5.07 16.99 -12.13
C SER A 197 4.58 17.22 -10.69
N LEU A 198 4.95 16.33 -9.77
CA LEU A 198 4.52 16.40 -8.37
C LEU A 198 5.41 17.38 -7.54
N PRO A 199 4.81 18.13 -6.58
CA PRO A 199 5.56 18.97 -5.65
C PRO A 199 6.52 18.16 -4.76
N ARG A 200 7.65 18.76 -4.36
CA ARG A 200 8.76 18.08 -3.64
C ARG A 200 8.32 17.29 -2.40
N LYS A 201 7.31 17.77 -1.65
CA LYS A 201 6.78 17.08 -0.46
C LYS A 201 6.14 15.73 -0.79
N GLN A 202 5.45 15.62 -1.93
CA GLN A 202 4.84 14.36 -2.37
C GLN A 202 5.88 13.37 -2.93
N LYS A 203 7.00 13.87 -3.46
CA LYS A 203 8.12 13.03 -3.93
C LYS A 203 8.76 12.24 -2.78
N VAL A 204 8.88 12.84 -1.59
CA VAL A 204 9.44 12.17 -0.41
C VAL A 204 8.60 10.95 0.02
N SER A 205 7.27 11.10 0.11
CA SER A 205 6.39 9.97 0.46
C SER A 205 6.48 8.82 -0.53
N ILE A 206 6.64 9.13 -1.83
CA ILE A 206 6.77 8.09 -2.86
C ILE A 206 8.14 7.40 -2.77
N CYS A 207 9.20 8.14 -2.42
CA CYS A 207 10.51 7.56 -2.16
C CYS A 207 10.46 6.57 -0.99
N LEU A 208 9.77 6.91 0.11
CA LEU A 208 9.59 6.00 1.25
C LEU A 208 8.85 4.70 0.86
N ILE A 209 7.78 4.81 0.07
CA ILE A 209 7.04 3.64 -0.43
C ILE A 209 7.92 2.79 -1.35
N LEU A 210 8.71 3.43 -2.22
CA LEU A 210 9.64 2.74 -3.11
C LEU A 210 10.72 1.99 -2.32
N SER A 211 11.25 2.59 -1.26
CA SER A 211 12.23 1.94 -0.37
C SER A 211 11.66 0.70 0.31
N LEU A 212 10.40 0.76 0.77
CA LEU A 212 9.73 -0.40 1.36
C LEU A 212 9.43 -1.48 0.33
N GLY A 213 9.04 -1.11 -0.90
CA GLY A 213 8.93 -2.06 -2.01
C GLY A 213 10.27 -2.72 -2.35
N GLY A 214 11.36 -1.96 -2.33
CA GLY A 214 12.73 -2.47 -2.46
C GLY A 214 13.10 -3.45 -1.36
N PHE A 215 12.78 -3.13 -0.11
CA PHE A 215 12.99 -4.04 1.00
C PHE A 215 12.19 -5.35 0.84
N ALA A 216 10.93 -5.28 0.43
CA ALA A 216 10.13 -6.48 0.15
C ALA A 216 10.74 -7.36 -0.96
N ALA A 217 11.27 -6.76 -2.03
CA ALA A 217 11.96 -7.50 -3.09
C ALA A 217 13.24 -8.19 -2.59
N ILE A 218 14.02 -7.53 -1.73
CA ILE A 218 15.22 -8.13 -1.10
C ILE A 218 14.82 -9.33 -0.22
N VAL A 219 13.76 -9.18 0.58
CA VAL A 219 13.21 -10.26 1.40
C VAL A 219 12.78 -11.45 0.52
N SER A 220 12.18 -11.19 -0.63
CA SER A 220 11.76 -12.22 -1.59
C SER A 220 12.95 -13.03 -2.14
N ILE A 221 14.09 -12.35 -2.40
CA ILE A 221 15.35 -13.00 -2.80
C ILE A 221 15.92 -13.83 -1.65
N TRP A 222 15.87 -13.32 -0.43
CA TRP A 222 16.36 -14.06 0.74
C TRP A 222 15.53 -15.32 1.02
N ARG A 223 14.21 -15.25 0.81
CA ARG A 223 13.31 -16.41 0.85
C ARG A 223 13.72 -17.47 -0.18
N LEU A 224 14.07 -17.08 -1.40
CA LEU A 224 14.58 -18.00 -2.43
C LEU A 224 15.89 -18.69 -2.00
N TYR A 225 16.78 -17.96 -1.31
CA TYR A 225 17.98 -18.56 -0.74
C TYR A 225 17.65 -19.56 0.37
N ALA A 226 16.74 -19.24 1.29
CA ALA A 226 16.29 -20.19 2.31
C ALA A 226 15.63 -21.43 1.68
N LEU A 227 14.86 -21.25 0.60
CA LEU A 227 14.30 -22.34 -0.19
C LEU A 227 15.38 -23.22 -0.83
N PHE A 228 16.46 -22.62 -1.32
CA PHE A 228 17.59 -23.37 -1.86
C PHE A 228 18.22 -24.28 -0.80
N ILE A 229 18.42 -23.78 0.41
CA ILE A 229 18.93 -24.61 1.53
C ILE A 229 17.98 -25.77 1.82
N VAL A 230 16.67 -25.53 1.87
CA VAL A 230 15.67 -26.60 2.08
C VAL A 230 15.69 -27.63 0.94
N SER A 231 16.00 -27.23 -0.29
CA SER A 231 16.02 -28.15 -1.43
C SER A 231 17.19 -29.14 -1.42
N ILE A 232 18.32 -28.76 -0.81
CA ILE A 232 19.53 -29.59 -0.71
C ILE A 232 19.67 -30.29 0.64
N SER A 233 18.88 -29.89 1.64
CA SER A 233 18.94 -30.43 2.99
C SER A 233 18.23 -31.77 3.10
N ASN A 234 18.79 -32.65 3.94
CA ASN A 234 18.17 -33.92 4.32
C ASN A 234 17.14 -33.74 5.46
N ASP A 235 17.17 -32.60 6.18
CA ASP A 235 16.32 -32.31 7.34
C ASP A 235 15.33 -31.17 7.04
N ILE A 236 14.30 -31.46 6.25
CA ILE A 236 13.29 -30.47 5.82
C ILE A 236 12.63 -29.79 7.02
N SER A 237 12.27 -30.54 8.07
CA SER A 237 11.60 -29.99 9.27
C SER A 237 12.41 -28.92 10.01
N TRP A 238 13.75 -28.97 9.92
CA TRP A 238 14.64 -28.01 10.56
C TRP A 238 14.83 -26.73 9.73
N ASP A 239 15.04 -26.87 8.42
CA ASP A 239 15.39 -25.74 7.55
C ASP A 239 14.16 -24.96 7.06
N ILE A 240 13.00 -25.60 7.00
CA ILE A 240 11.76 -24.94 6.59
C ILE A 240 11.31 -23.84 7.57
N ALA A 241 11.77 -23.89 8.83
CA ALA A 241 11.53 -22.84 9.81
C ALA A 241 12.06 -21.48 9.35
N GLU A 242 13.23 -21.47 8.69
CA GLU A 242 13.82 -20.24 8.15
C GLU A 242 13.03 -19.73 6.94
N MET A 243 12.60 -20.63 6.06
CA MET A 243 11.72 -20.28 4.93
C MET A 243 10.39 -19.67 5.40
N ALA A 244 9.78 -20.24 6.45
CA ALA A 244 8.53 -19.73 7.04
C ALA A 244 8.70 -18.32 7.62
N ILE A 245 9.83 -18.07 8.30
CA ILE A 245 10.17 -16.74 8.82
C ILE A 245 10.21 -15.71 7.69
N TRP A 246 10.97 -15.98 6.62
CA TRP A 246 11.09 -15.04 5.51
C TRP A 246 9.77 -14.86 4.76
N SER A 247 8.97 -15.91 4.62
CA SER A 247 7.63 -15.84 4.01
C SER A 247 6.67 -14.97 4.83
N CYS A 248 6.71 -15.07 6.16
CA CYS A 248 5.92 -14.22 7.04
C CYS A 248 6.35 -12.74 6.93
N ILE A 249 7.65 -12.48 6.92
CA ILE A 249 8.19 -11.12 6.76
C ILE A 249 7.76 -10.53 5.42
N GLU A 250 7.97 -11.24 4.32
CA GLU A 250 7.60 -10.82 2.96
C GLU A 250 6.13 -10.41 2.87
N LEU A 251 5.24 -11.27 3.36
CA LEU A 251 3.80 -11.07 3.27
C LEU A 251 3.35 -9.84 4.05
N ASN A 252 3.80 -9.70 5.30
CA ASN A 252 3.38 -8.62 6.18
C ASN A 252 4.05 -7.28 5.85
N VAL A 253 5.29 -7.29 5.37
CA VAL A 253 5.96 -6.10 4.82
C VAL A 253 5.23 -5.64 3.55
N GLY A 254 4.82 -6.57 2.68
CA GLY A 254 3.99 -6.26 1.51
C GLY A 254 2.68 -5.58 1.89
N ILE A 255 1.96 -6.12 2.89
CA ILE A 255 0.72 -5.52 3.43
C ILE A 255 0.98 -4.11 3.97
N THR A 256 2.02 -3.94 4.76
CA THR A 256 2.40 -2.65 5.35
C THR A 256 2.75 -1.63 4.27
N CYS A 257 3.51 -2.04 3.24
CA CYS A 257 3.86 -1.21 2.10
C CYS A 257 2.62 -0.71 1.33
N ALA A 258 1.68 -1.61 1.05
CA ALA A 258 0.43 -1.26 0.38
C ALA A 258 -0.46 -0.33 1.21
N CYS A 259 -0.42 -0.44 2.54
CA CYS A 259 -1.14 0.47 3.42
C CYS A 259 -0.51 1.86 3.41
N LEU A 260 0.82 1.93 3.49
CA LEU A 260 1.59 3.18 3.46
C LEU A 260 1.42 3.95 2.14
N SER A 261 1.23 3.26 1.02
CA SER A 261 0.94 3.93 -0.27
C SER A 261 -0.36 4.73 -0.29
N THR A 262 -1.31 4.37 0.57
CA THR A 262 -2.58 5.08 0.76
C THR A 262 -2.52 6.17 1.84
N LEU A 263 -1.56 6.09 2.77
CA LEU A 263 -1.36 7.06 3.84
C LEU A 263 -0.58 8.32 3.40
N LYS A 264 -0.37 8.53 2.09
CA LYS A 264 0.27 9.73 1.51
C LYS A 264 -0.21 11.08 2.07
N PRO A 265 -1.53 11.36 2.20
CA PRO A 265 -1.98 12.64 2.76
C PRO A 265 -1.72 12.76 4.28
N LEU A 266 -1.66 11.64 5.00
CA LEU A 266 -1.43 11.61 6.44
C LEU A 266 0.03 11.79 6.82
N THR A 267 0.97 11.25 6.04
CA THR A 267 2.40 11.39 6.35
C THR A 267 2.84 12.85 6.37
N CYS A 268 2.26 13.70 5.53
CA CYS A 268 2.48 15.16 5.57
C CYS A 268 2.04 15.81 6.90
N HIS A 269 1.09 15.22 7.63
CA HIS A 269 0.54 15.77 8.86
C HIS A 269 1.02 15.04 10.13
N PHE A 270 1.32 13.75 10.04
CA PHE A 270 1.78 12.90 11.16
C PHE A 270 3.30 12.89 11.32
N ILE A 271 4.10 13.01 10.26
CA ILE A 271 5.56 13.13 10.39
C ILE A 271 5.97 14.34 11.25
N PRO A 272 5.42 15.56 11.08
CA PRO A 272 5.76 16.65 11.98
C PRO A 272 5.26 16.44 13.41
N PHE A 273 4.19 15.65 13.61
CA PHE A 273 3.66 15.30 14.94
C PHE A 273 4.57 14.28 15.67
N ILE A 274 5.00 13.22 14.99
CA ILE A 274 5.94 12.23 15.54
C ILE A 274 7.31 12.86 15.77
N PHE A 275 7.79 13.70 14.84
CA PHE A 275 9.04 14.44 15.01
C PHE A 275 8.97 15.40 16.20
N ARG A 276 7.80 16.03 16.44
CA ARG A 276 7.55 16.80 17.66
C ARG A 276 7.63 15.94 18.92
N ILE A 277 6.94 14.79 18.96
CA ILE A 277 6.95 13.87 20.10
C ILE A 277 8.37 13.35 20.39
N TRP A 278 9.14 13.01 19.36
CA TRP A 278 10.52 12.55 19.51
C TRP A 278 11.47 13.69 19.93
N SER A 279 11.24 14.92 19.44
CA SER A 279 12.00 16.11 19.88
C SER A 279 11.63 16.57 21.29
N SER A 280 10.44 16.23 21.79
CA SER A 280 10.00 16.54 23.15
C SER A 280 10.63 15.65 24.24
N GLY A 281 11.41 14.63 23.86
CA GLY A 281 12.22 13.82 24.77
C GLY A 281 13.58 14.45 25.14
N SER A 282 13.95 15.59 24.57
CA SER A 282 15.15 16.34 24.96
C SER A 282 14.77 17.53 25.84
N PHE A 283 14.88 17.36 27.16
CA PHE A 283 14.65 18.39 28.17
C PHE A 283 15.64 19.56 28.03
N GLY A 284 15.10 20.75 27.77
CA GLY A 284 15.40 22.01 28.47
C GLY A 284 16.81 22.62 28.39
N GLN A 285 16.94 23.73 27.65
CA GLN A 285 17.16 25.05 28.29
C GLN A 285 16.95 26.20 27.28
N HIS A 286 15.89 26.98 27.52
CA HIS A 286 15.87 28.39 27.15
C HIS A 286 16.73 29.15 28.15
N THR A 287 17.70 29.90 27.67
CA THR A 287 17.98 31.27 28.13
C THR A 287 18.66 32.03 27.01
N CYS A 288 17.88 32.94 26.42
CA CYS A 288 18.37 34.07 25.63
C CYS A 288 19.13 35.00 26.58
N VAL A 289 20.35 35.44 26.21
CA VAL A 289 20.99 36.74 26.52
C VAL A 289 22.41 36.75 25.92
N ARG A 290 22.82 37.94 25.43
CA ARG A 290 24.07 38.34 24.75
C ARG A 290 24.12 37.99 23.26
N GLY A 291 24.24 38.92 22.33
CA GLY A 291 24.79 40.28 22.41
C GLY A 291 25.75 40.42 21.23
N ALA A 292 25.27 40.98 20.12
CA ALA A 292 26.11 41.26 18.96
C ALA A 292 26.86 42.59 19.15
N ARG A 293 28.14 42.54 18.81
CA ARG A 293 29.22 43.51 19.03
C ARG A 293 29.54 44.23 17.71
N GLY A 294 30.06 45.45 17.79
CA GLY A 294 30.84 46.16 16.75
C GLY A 294 30.02 47.22 16.00
N SER A 295 30.17 48.54 16.22
CA SER A 295 31.35 49.44 16.21
C SER A 295 31.95 49.62 14.83
N GLU A 296 31.59 50.72 14.16
CA GLU A 296 32.45 51.51 13.27
C GLU A 296 32.08 53.00 13.39
N ASN A 297 33.12 53.83 13.47
CA ASN A 297 33.21 55.26 13.82
C ASN A 297 32.62 56.19 12.74
N GLU A 298 31.83 57.21 13.07
CA GLU A 298 32.19 58.60 13.47
C GLU A 298 32.51 59.57 12.31
N SER A 299 31.63 60.56 12.08
CA SER A 299 32.00 62.00 11.95
C SER A 299 30.77 62.91 11.75
N GLN A 300 30.71 63.95 12.58
CA GLN A 300 29.70 65.03 12.66
C GLN A 300 29.80 66.08 11.54
N LYS A 301 28.68 66.79 11.27
CA LYS A 301 28.49 68.27 11.28
C LYS A 301 27.24 68.66 10.44
N LEU A 302 26.20 69.20 11.06
CA LEU A 302 25.83 70.63 11.23
C LEU A 302 25.14 71.28 10.01
N ASP A 303 23.92 71.72 10.29
CA ASP A 303 23.18 72.92 9.85
C ASP A 303 22.60 73.13 8.43
N VAL A 304 21.47 73.85 8.50
CA VAL A 304 20.85 74.79 7.55
C VAL A 304 19.77 74.24 6.60
N GLU A 305 18.52 74.50 7.00
CA GLU A 305 17.53 75.32 6.29
C GLU A 305 17.44 75.20 4.75
N ASN A 306 16.28 74.78 4.23
CA ASN A 306 15.28 75.68 3.62
C ASN A 306 14.33 74.97 2.66
N HIS A 307 13.07 75.43 2.69
CA HIS A 307 12.07 75.46 1.60
C HIS A 307 11.69 74.11 0.96
N ALA A 308 10.47 73.78 0.56
CA ALA A 308 9.18 74.41 0.27
C ALA A 308 8.33 73.17 -0.17
N LYS A 309 7.02 72.99 -0.02
CA LYS A 309 5.83 73.83 -0.01
C LYS A 309 4.67 72.91 0.41
N ASN A 310 3.70 73.51 1.10
CA ASN A 310 2.24 73.25 1.15
C ASN A 310 1.65 72.12 0.26
N GLY A 311 0.60 71.41 0.67
CA GLY A 311 -0.30 71.65 1.81
C GLY A 311 -1.39 70.58 1.96
N ARG A 312 -1.84 70.43 3.21
CA ARG A 312 -3.02 69.71 3.74
C ARG A 312 -4.32 70.48 3.40
N SER A 313 -5.37 69.86 2.87
CA SER A 313 -6.48 69.11 3.52
C SER A 313 -7.58 69.97 4.16
N MET A 314 -8.84 69.54 3.91
CA MET A 314 -10.10 69.79 4.64
C MET A 314 -10.67 71.22 4.58
N GLN A 315 -11.97 71.47 4.50
CA GLN A 315 -13.17 70.87 5.11
C GLN A 315 -14.39 71.26 4.22
N GLU A 316 -15.60 70.70 4.21
CA GLU A 316 -16.46 70.19 5.27
C GLU A 316 -17.74 69.56 4.66
N THR A 317 -18.36 68.69 5.45
CA THR A 317 -19.64 67.96 5.40
C THR A 317 -20.89 68.68 4.88
N LEU A 318 -21.81 67.95 4.20
CA LEU A 318 -23.24 67.76 4.59
C LEU A 318 -24.07 66.95 3.56
N ASN A 319 -24.75 65.93 4.10
CA ASN A 319 -26.10 65.41 3.80
C ASN A 319 -26.57 64.83 2.44
N GLU A 320 -27.31 63.73 2.64
CA GLU A 320 -28.52 63.25 1.94
C GLU A 320 -28.45 62.65 0.53
N GLY A 321 -28.81 61.36 0.47
CA GLY A 321 -30.12 61.01 -0.08
C GLY A 321 -30.22 60.74 -1.58
N TYR A 322 -30.60 59.50 -1.87
CA TYR A 322 -31.54 59.12 -2.93
C TYR A 322 -31.03 59.00 -4.38
N CYS A 323 -31.43 57.87 -4.97
CA CYS A 323 -31.22 57.44 -6.34
C CYS A 323 -32.57 57.53 -7.08
N PRO A 324 -32.65 58.00 -8.34
CA PRO A 324 -33.80 57.71 -9.18
C PRO A 324 -33.45 56.88 -10.42
N ARG A 325 -34.39 55.98 -10.73
CA ARG A 325 -34.51 55.09 -11.88
C ARG A 325 -35.61 55.66 -12.78
N GLU A 326 -35.41 55.78 -14.10
CA GLU A 326 -36.50 55.60 -15.09
C GLU A 326 -36.03 55.59 -16.55
N LYS A 327 -36.46 54.59 -17.35
CA LYS A 327 -37.43 54.77 -18.46
C LYS A 327 -37.66 53.47 -19.24
N GLN A 328 -38.92 53.03 -19.25
CA GLN A 328 -39.52 52.04 -20.16
C GLN A 328 -39.94 52.71 -21.48
N ILE A 329 -39.96 51.95 -22.56
CA ILE A 329 -40.69 52.26 -23.80
C ILE A 329 -41.53 51.03 -24.18
N ASN A 330 -42.83 51.25 -24.36
CA ASN A 330 -43.86 50.31 -24.79
C ASN A 330 -43.95 50.21 -26.32
N HIS A 331 -44.45 49.08 -26.84
CA HIS A 331 -45.54 49.01 -27.84
C HIS A 331 -46.11 47.57 -27.94
N PRO A 332 -47.37 47.36 -28.42
CA PRO A 332 -48.28 46.32 -27.92
C PRO A 332 -48.74 45.26 -28.96
N GLY A 333 -49.32 44.17 -28.43
CA GLY A 333 -50.50 43.47 -28.99
C GLY A 333 -50.27 42.25 -29.88
N LEU A 334 -50.64 41.04 -29.43
CA LEU A 334 -51.82 40.29 -29.92
C LEU A 334 -52.03 38.99 -29.08
N ASP A 335 -53.30 38.59 -29.00
CA ASP A 335 -53.93 37.72 -28.03
C ASP A 335 -53.71 36.20 -28.17
N THR A 336 -54.00 35.50 -27.06
CA THR A 336 -54.62 34.15 -26.94
C THR A 336 -53.87 32.94 -27.54
N GLN A 337 -53.61 31.84 -26.83
CA GLN A 337 -54.50 31.10 -25.93
C GLN A 337 -53.76 30.39 -24.79
N ILE A 338 -54.53 30.22 -23.72
CA ILE A 338 -54.28 29.43 -22.51
C ILE A 338 -54.55 27.96 -22.82
N SER A 339 -53.59 27.08 -22.52
CA SER A 339 -53.86 25.70 -22.09
C SER A 339 -52.82 25.29 -21.03
N GLU A 340 -53.34 25.08 -19.83
CA GLU A 340 -52.82 24.31 -18.69
C GLU A 340 -51.88 23.16 -19.12
N ASN A 341 -50.74 22.88 -18.47
CA ASN A 341 -50.62 22.57 -17.05
C ASN A 341 -49.15 22.62 -16.60
N ARG A 342 -48.87 23.26 -15.45
CA ARG A 342 -47.58 23.23 -14.72
C ARG A 342 -47.36 21.81 -14.15
N LYS A 343 -46.17 21.26 -13.96
CA LYS A 343 -44.98 21.68 -13.18
C LYS A 343 -43.84 20.74 -13.68
N GLY A 344 -42.63 21.12 -14.05
CA GLY A 344 -41.73 22.14 -13.53
C GLY A 344 -40.47 21.43 -13.04
N LEU A 345 -39.34 21.52 -13.76
CA LEU A 345 -38.01 21.83 -13.22
C LEU A 345 -36.94 21.77 -14.32
N VAL A 346 -36.32 22.93 -14.49
CA VAL A 346 -35.22 23.28 -15.38
C VAL A 346 -33.97 22.49 -14.98
N PHE A 347 -33.36 21.76 -15.92
CA PHE A 347 -31.99 21.29 -15.78
C PHE A 347 -31.04 22.26 -16.47
N SER A 348 -30.20 22.88 -15.64
CA SER A 348 -29.09 23.72 -16.03
C SER A 348 -28.09 22.96 -16.90
N GLN A 349 -27.73 23.58 -18.02
CA GLN A 349 -26.59 23.20 -18.84
C GLN A 349 -25.30 23.30 -18.00
N LEU A 350 -24.51 22.23 -17.96
CA LEU A 350 -23.10 22.27 -17.58
C LEU A 350 -22.27 21.70 -18.74
N PRO A 351 -21.25 22.42 -19.23
CA PRO A 351 -20.40 22.00 -20.33
C PRO A 351 -19.24 21.11 -19.85
N ASN A 352 -18.72 20.28 -20.76
CA ASN A 352 -17.46 19.52 -20.70
C ASN A 352 -17.48 18.08 -20.14
N TYR A 353 -18.17 17.17 -20.83
CA TYR A 353 -17.76 15.76 -20.93
C TYR A 353 -17.80 15.33 -22.40
N PRO A 354 -16.79 14.64 -22.95
CA PRO A 354 -16.91 14.02 -24.27
C PRO A 354 -17.84 12.80 -24.17
N ALA A 355 -18.83 12.79 -25.06
CA ALA A 355 -19.88 11.80 -25.16
C ALA A 355 -19.35 10.37 -25.34
N LEU A 356 -19.89 9.45 -24.53
CA LEU A 356 -19.77 8.01 -24.70
C LEU A 356 -20.65 7.60 -25.89
N VAL A 357 -20.06 7.28 -27.04
CA VAL A 357 -20.79 6.72 -28.18
C VAL A 357 -21.07 5.26 -27.89
N VAL A 358 -22.32 4.96 -27.51
CA VAL A 358 -22.86 3.60 -27.48
C VAL A 358 -23.40 3.29 -28.87
N VAL A 359 -22.67 2.46 -29.64
CA VAL A 359 -23.17 1.91 -30.91
C VAL A 359 -24.12 0.76 -30.56
N GLY A 360 -25.42 1.02 -30.65
CA GLY A 360 -26.45 -0.03 -30.64
C GLY A 360 -26.50 -0.70 -32.01
N THR A 361 -26.19 -1.99 -32.08
CA THR A 361 -26.42 -2.82 -33.27
C THR A 361 -27.89 -3.18 -33.36
N ASN A 362 -28.61 -2.59 -34.32
CA ASN A 362 -29.91 -3.12 -34.76
C ASN A 362 -29.66 -4.41 -35.55
N GLN A 363 -30.18 -5.52 -35.04
CA GLN A 363 -30.37 -6.75 -35.81
C GLN A 363 -31.57 -6.55 -36.74
N TYR A 364 -31.33 -6.71 -38.04
CA TYR A 364 -32.33 -7.09 -39.03
C TYR A 364 -31.85 -8.40 -39.66
N SER A 365 -32.60 -9.48 -39.42
CA SER A 365 -32.90 -10.60 -40.34
C SER A 365 -33.89 -11.53 -39.65
#